data_AF-A0A645D0K7-F1
#
_entry.id   AF-A0A645D0K7-F1
#
_cell.length_a   1.000
_cell.length_b   1.000
_cell.length_c   1.000
_cell.angle_alpha   90.00
_cell.angle_beta   90.00
_cell.angle_gamma   90.00
#
_symmetry.space_group_name_H-M   'P 1'
#
loop_
_entity.id
_entity.type
_entity.pdbx_description
1 polymer ?
#
loop_
_entity_poly.entity_id
_entity_poly.type
_entity_poly.pdbx_seq_one_letter_code
_entity_poly.pdbx_strand_id
1 'polypeptide(L)'
;MVKTEKGIFNGLGNASVKRDRVLSNAILELAETRAIARALRFAGYGVEYTGFEEVESQNESDEKETASKTQLTDIFAFARSANISNEDLKELIISTTGKEYTKDLTKKEAKAIISILAKRKDENNGDVIM
;
A
#
# COMPACT_ATOMS: atom_id res chain seq x y z
N MET A 1 -36.67 -25.85 -3.96
CA MET A 1 -37.92 -25.41 -4.61
C MET A 1 -38.45 -24.18 -3.90
N VAL A 2 -38.47 -23.03 -4.59
CA VAL A 2 -39.09 -21.80 -4.08
C VAL A 2 -40.43 -21.65 -4.78
N LYS A 3 -41.50 -21.50 -4.00
CA LYS A 3 -42.86 -21.33 -4.52
C LYS A 3 -43.17 -19.84 -4.60
N THR A 4 -43.47 -19.36 -5.80
CA THR A 4 -43.97 -18.00 -6.04
C THR A 4 -45.35 -18.08 -6.69
N GLU A 5 -46.03 -16.94 -6.84
CA GLU A 5 -47.35 -16.86 -7.49
C GLU A 5 -47.35 -17.41 -8.92
N LYS A 6 -46.18 -17.39 -9.58
CA LYS A 6 -46.00 -17.86 -10.96
C LYS A 6 -45.67 -19.35 -11.09
N GLY A 7 -45.60 -20.08 -9.98
CA GLY A 7 -45.30 -21.52 -9.97
C GLY A 7 -44.14 -21.89 -9.05
N ILE A 8 -43.64 -23.12 -9.21
CA ILE A 8 -42.53 -23.64 -8.40
C ILE A 8 -41.27 -23.68 -9.25
N PHE A 9 -40.27 -22.92 -8.82
CA PHE A 9 -38.99 -22.82 -9.51
C PHE A 9 -37.93 -23.57 -8.72
N ASN A 10 -37.20 -24.45 -9.39
CA ASN A 10 -35.99 -25.05 -8.84
C ASN A 10 -34.83 -24.11 -9.15
N GLY A 11 -34.41 -23.34 -8.14
CA GLY A 11 -33.16 -22.58 -8.23
C GLY A 11 -31.99 -23.56 -8.25
N LEU A 12 -31.21 -23.54 -9.33
CA LEU A 12 -29.94 -24.25 -9.39
C LEU A 12 -28.91 -23.36 -8.66
N GLY A 13 -28.50 -23.75 -7.46
CA GLY A 13 -27.55 -22.97 -6.67
C GLY A 13 -27.42 -23.46 -5.23
N ASN A 14 -26.38 -22.98 -4.54
CA ASN A 14 -26.10 -23.29 -3.15
C ASN A 14 -26.92 -22.45 -2.15
N ALA A 15 -27.88 -21.65 -2.61
CA ALA A 15 -28.76 -20.88 -1.75
C ALA A 15 -29.69 -21.84 -0.99
N SER A 16 -29.54 -21.90 0.33
CA SER A 16 -30.35 -22.78 1.18
C SER A 16 -30.74 -22.03 2.42
N VAL A 17 -32.05 -21.86 2.62
CA VAL A 17 -32.63 -21.15 3.77
C VAL A 17 -32.10 -21.66 5.12
N LYS A 18 -31.78 -22.97 5.21
CA LYS A 18 -31.17 -23.56 6.41
C LYS A 18 -29.73 -23.10 6.62
N ARG A 19 -28.95 -23.03 5.55
CA ARG A 19 -27.54 -22.59 5.57
C ARG A 19 -27.48 -21.09 5.85
N ASP A 20 -28.26 -20.30 5.13
CA ASP A 20 -28.27 -18.84 5.23
C ASP A 20 -28.68 -18.38 6.63
N ARG A 21 -29.61 -19.09 7.28
CA ARG A 21 -29.99 -18.85 8.68
C ARG A 21 -28.89 -19.18 9.70
N VAL A 22 -28.02 -20.13 9.39
CA VAL A 22 -26.86 -20.44 10.26
C VAL A 22 -25.77 -19.38 10.08
N LEU A 23 -25.56 -18.91 8.85
CA LEU A 23 -24.56 -17.89 8.53
C LEU A 23 -24.97 -16.47 8.92
N SER A 24 -26.28 -16.19 9.08
CA SER A 24 -26.77 -14.83 9.32
C SER A 24 -26.17 -14.16 10.56
N ASN A 25 -25.99 -14.92 11.65
CA ASN A 25 -25.44 -14.36 12.89
C ASN A 25 -23.97 -13.96 12.71
N ALA A 26 -23.17 -14.84 12.10
CA ALA A 26 -21.76 -14.56 11.84
C ALA A 26 -21.57 -13.38 10.88
N ILE A 27 -22.44 -13.24 9.86
CA ILE A 27 -22.41 -12.09 8.94
C ILE A 27 -22.74 -10.79 9.68
N LEU A 28 -23.70 -10.83 10.59
CA LEU A 28 -24.13 -9.67 11.36
C LEU A 28 -23.02 -9.20 12.33
N GLU A 29 -22.38 -10.14 13.03
CA GLU A 29 -21.23 -9.87 13.91
C GLU A 29 -20.03 -9.30 13.14
N LEU A 30 -19.74 -9.84 11.94
CA LEU A 30 -18.66 -9.33 11.09
C LEU A 30 -18.96 -7.90 10.60
N ALA A 31 -20.21 -7.62 10.24
CA ALA A 31 -20.62 -6.28 9.85
C ALA A 31 -20.50 -5.27 11.01
N GLU A 32 -20.89 -5.68 12.22
CA GLU A 32 -20.80 -4.84 13.42
C GLU A 32 -19.35 -4.51 13.80
N THR A 33 -18.48 -5.52 13.87
CA THR A 33 -17.05 -5.32 14.17
C THR A 33 -16.39 -4.38 13.16
N ARG A 34 -16.73 -4.50 11.87
CA ARG A 34 -16.24 -3.61 10.83
C ARG A 34 -16.77 -2.18 10.97
N ALA A 35 -18.03 -2.00 11.33
CA ALA A 35 -18.62 -0.68 11.56
C ALA A 35 -17.97 0.03 12.76
N ILE A 36 -17.73 -0.69 13.86
CA ILE A 36 -17.06 -0.16 15.05
C ILE A 36 -15.61 0.23 14.74
N ALA A 37 -14.86 -0.61 14.04
CA ALA A 37 -13.48 -0.32 13.64
C ALA A 37 -13.38 0.98 12.82
N ARG A 38 -14.29 1.16 11.85
CA ARG A 38 -14.38 2.41 11.06
C ARG A 38 -14.70 3.61 11.95
N ALA A 39 -15.67 3.50 12.85
CA ALA A 39 -16.07 4.59 13.75
C ALA A 39 -14.90 5.01 14.67
N LEU A 40 -14.16 4.05 15.23
CA LEU A 40 -12.99 4.32 16.06
C LEU A 40 -11.86 5.01 15.27
N ARG A 41 -11.69 4.65 13.99
CA ARG A 41 -10.76 5.32 13.09
C ARG A 41 -11.18 6.76 12.81
N PHE A 42 -12.46 6.99 12.47
CA PHE A 42 -13.00 8.34 12.27
C PHE A 42 -12.87 9.22 13.53
N ALA A 43 -13.02 8.63 14.70
CA ALA A 43 -12.89 9.32 15.98
C ALA A 43 -11.44 9.51 16.45
N GLY A 44 -10.44 9.02 15.70
CA GLY A 44 -9.02 9.26 15.98
C GLY A 44 -8.41 8.39 17.08
N TYR A 45 -9.09 7.32 17.51
CA TYR A 45 -8.63 6.46 18.62
C TYR A 45 -7.50 5.48 18.26
N GLY A 46 -6.90 5.57 17.07
CA GLY A 46 -5.70 4.79 16.71
C GLY A 46 -5.90 3.28 16.62
N VAL A 47 -7.15 2.78 16.58
CA VAL A 47 -7.43 1.36 16.36
C VAL A 47 -7.37 1.08 14.86
N GLU A 48 -6.17 0.79 14.36
CA GLU A 48 -5.94 0.48 12.95
C GLU A 48 -6.30 -0.98 12.64
N TYR A 49 -7.59 -1.31 12.74
CA TYR A 49 -8.12 -2.58 12.23
C TYR A 49 -8.80 -2.30 10.88
N THR A 50 -8.10 -2.55 9.78
CA THR A 50 -8.64 -2.40 8.42
C THR A 50 -9.16 -3.73 7.92
N GLY A 51 -10.36 -3.72 7.32
CA GLY A 51 -10.87 -4.90 6.63
C GLY A 51 -9.97 -5.23 5.44
N PHE A 52 -9.75 -6.51 5.13
CA PHE A 52 -8.95 -6.90 3.96
C PHE A 52 -9.44 -6.25 2.66
N GLU A 53 -10.77 -6.09 2.48
CA GLU A 53 -11.31 -5.44 1.28
C GLU A 53 -11.06 -3.92 1.22
N GLU A 54 -10.62 -3.30 2.31
CA GLU A 54 -10.32 -1.86 2.39
C GLU A 54 -8.86 -1.56 2.04
N VAL A 55 -8.02 -2.59 1.90
CA VAL A 55 -6.59 -2.47 1.63
C VAL A 55 -6.30 -2.15 0.16
N GLU A 56 -7.13 -2.62 -0.78
CA GLU A 56 -6.88 -2.38 -2.22
C GLU A 56 -6.97 -0.91 -2.60
N SER A 57 -7.88 -0.14 -2.00
CA SER A 57 -8.04 1.29 -2.31
C SER A 57 -6.87 2.18 -1.85
N GLN A 58 -5.98 1.71 -0.97
CA GLN A 58 -4.80 2.48 -0.54
C GLN A 58 -3.60 2.32 -1.49
N ASN A 59 -3.52 1.22 -2.24
CA ASN A 59 -2.38 0.96 -3.12
C ASN A 59 -2.38 1.85 -4.37
N GLU A 60 -3.56 2.29 -4.82
CA GLU A 60 -3.69 3.17 -6.00
C GLU A 60 -3.25 4.62 -5.72
N SER A 61 -3.41 5.11 -4.47
CA SER A 61 -3.00 6.48 -4.11
C SER A 61 -1.48 6.68 -4.10
N ASP A 62 -0.72 5.64 -3.76
CA ASP A 62 0.75 5.73 -3.66
C ASP A 62 1.45 5.84 -5.03
N GLU A 63 0.76 5.58 -6.14
CA GLU A 63 1.35 5.63 -7.49
C GLU A 63 1.45 7.03 -8.07
N LYS A 64 0.59 7.96 -7.62
CA LYS A 64 0.52 9.32 -8.18
C LYS A 64 0.95 10.40 -7.19
N GLU A 65 1.14 10.06 -5.92
CA GLU A 65 1.58 11.03 -4.93
C GLU A 65 3.06 11.36 -5.08
N THR A 66 3.33 12.68 -5.16
CA THR A 66 4.67 13.25 -5.19
C THR A 66 5.44 12.86 -3.92
N ALA A 67 6.75 12.66 -4.06
CA ALA A 67 7.63 12.31 -2.96
C ALA A 67 7.55 13.36 -1.84
N SER A 68 7.53 12.88 -0.59
CA SER A 68 7.57 13.76 0.58
C SER A 68 8.88 14.55 0.62
N LYS A 69 8.83 15.78 1.16
CA LYS A 69 10.03 16.60 1.43
C LYS A 69 11.10 15.82 2.22
N THR A 70 10.67 14.98 3.16
CA THR A 70 11.58 14.12 3.95
C THR A 70 12.30 13.10 3.08
N GLN A 71 11.60 12.42 2.17
CA GLN A 71 12.21 11.46 1.26
C GLN A 71 13.23 12.14 0.33
N LEU A 72 12.94 13.36 -0.13
CA LEU A 72 13.87 14.12 -0.95
C LEU A 72 15.14 14.51 -0.17
N THR A 73 15.00 14.97 1.08
CA THR A 73 16.17 15.27 1.92
C THR A 73 16.99 14.03 2.23
N ASP A 74 16.33 12.88 2.43
CA ASP A 74 17.00 11.61 2.69
C ASP A 74 17.82 11.16 1.49
N ILE A 75 17.31 11.30 0.25
CA ILE A 75 18.09 10.99 -0.97
C ILE A 75 19.42 11.75 -0.98
N PHE A 76 19.41 13.05 -0.68
CA PHE A 76 20.65 13.84 -0.63
C PHE A 76 21.56 13.45 0.54
N ALA A 77 20.99 13.13 1.71
CA ALA A 77 21.77 12.66 2.85
C ALA A 77 22.46 11.32 2.56
N PHE A 78 21.73 10.37 1.95
CA PHE A 78 22.29 9.08 1.55
C PHE A 78 23.33 9.22 0.47
N ALA A 79 23.10 10.06 -0.55
CA ALA A 79 24.07 10.31 -1.62
C ALA A 79 25.39 10.88 -1.07
N ARG A 80 25.33 11.86 -0.15
CA ARG A 80 26.52 12.36 0.55
C ARG A 80 27.23 11.27 1.35
N SER A 81 26.47 10.43 2.05
CA SER A 81 27.03 9.34 2.84
C SER A 81 27.65 8.22 2.00
N ALA A 82 27.18 8.03 0.77
CA ALA A 82 27.71 7.08 -0.20
C ALA A 82 28.87 7.68 -1.05
N ASN A 83 29.27 8.92 -0.76
CA ASN A 83 30.31 9.67 -1.47
C ASN A 83 30.04 9.83 -2.98
N ILE A 84 28.76 9.95 -3.35
CA ILE A 84 28.32 10.12 -4.74
C ILE A 84 28.29 11.62 -5.07
N SER A 85 28.84 12.00 -6.23
CA SER A 85 28.81 13.40 -6.66
C SER A 85 27.39 13.84 -7.04
N ASN A 86 27.14 15.15 -7.06
CA ASN A 86 25.83 15.67 -7.46
C ASN A 86 25.48 15.35 -8.92
N GLU A 87 26.49 15.20 -9.79
CA GLU A 87 26.29 14.81 -11.19
C GLU A 87 25.92 13.34 -11.32
N ASP A 88 26.66 12.45 -10.64
CA ASP A 88 26.38 11.01 -10.63
C ASP A 88 25.00 10.70 -10.03
N LEU A 89 24.59 11.46 -9.01
CA LEU A 89 23.25 11.35 -8.42
C LEU A 89 22.18 11.75 -9.44
N LYS A 90 22.42 12.81 -10.22
CA LYS A 90 21.48 13.27 -11.25
C LYS A 90 21.36 12.22 -12.36
N GLU A 91 22.46 11.63 -12.80
CA GLU A 91 22.46 10.56 -13.79
C GLU A 91 21.75 9.30 -13.27
N LEU A 92 21.96 8.94 -12.00
CA LEU A 92 21.24 7.84 -11.35
C LEU A 92 19.73 8.09 -11.30
N ILE A 93 19.30 9.30 -10.98
CA ILE A 93 17.87 9.66 -10.95
C ILE A 93 17.27 9.57 -12.36
N ILE A 94 17.92 10.17 -13.36
CA ILE A 94 17.45 10.15 -14.75
C ILE A 94 17.39 8.73 -15.30
N SER A 95 18.40 7.90 -15.06
CA SER A 95 18.43 6.50 -15.52
C SER A 95 17.36 5.63 -14.83
N THR A 96 17.03 5.93 -13.57
CA THR A 96 16.07 5.12 -12.81
C THR A 96 14.62 5.54 -13.05
N THR A 97 14.34 6.84 -13.23
CA THR A 97 12.96 7.37 -13.28
C THR A 97 12.61 8.11 -14.58
N GLY A 98 13.60 8.45 -15.40
CA GLY A 98 13.41 9.26 -16.61
C GLY A 98 13.14 10.74 -16.32
N LYS A 99 13.21 11.20 -15.06
CA LYS A 99 12.88 12.57 -14.65
C LYS A 99 14.15 13.37 -14.33
N GLU A 100 14.19 14.62 -14.80
CA GLU A 100 15.33 15.52 -14.56
C GLU A 100 15.30 16.20 -13.19
N TYR A 101 14.11 16.40 -12.63
CA TYR A 101 13.90 17.13 -11.40
C TYR A 101 13.47 16.20 -10.26
N THR A 102 14.16 16.31 -9.12
CA THR A 102 13.82 15.58 -7.89
C THR A 102 12.43 15.91 -7.37
N LYS A 103 11.88 17.09 -7.71
CA LYS A 103 10.53 17.51 -7.31
C LYS A 103 9.41 16.70 -7.95
N ASP A 104 9.68 16.07 -9.10
CA ASP A 104 8.68 15.32 -9.86
C ASP A 104 8.70 13.82 -9.52
N LEU A 105 9.56 13.41 -8.59
CA LEU A 105 9.66 12.03 -8.13
C LEU A 105 8.38 11.62 -7.41
N THR A 106 7.89 10.40 -7.69
CA THR A 106 6.82 9.78 -6.89
C THR A 106 7.38 9.18 -5.61
N LYS A 107 6.52 8.90 -4.63
CA LYS A 107 6.92 8.20 -3.40
C LYS A 107 7.60 6.86 -3.68
N LYS A 108 7.12 6.09 -4.67
CA LYS A 108 7.69 4.79 -5.07
C LYS A 108 9.08 4.96 -5.68
N GLU A 109 9.23 5.91 -6.60
CA GLU A 109 10.51 6.23 -7.25
C GLU A 109 11.57 6.71 -6.24
N ALA A 110 11.18 7.62 -5.34
CA ALA A 110 12.07 8.11 -4.29
C ALA A 110 12.53 6.97 -3.36
N LYS A 111 11.62 6.07 -2.97
CA LYS A 111 11.95 4.89 -2.15
C LYS A 111 12.89 3.93 -2.89
N ALA A 112 12.69 3.73 -4.19
CA ALA A 112 13.57 2.91 -5.02
C ALA A 112 14.99 3.50 -5.06
N ILE A 113 15.12 4.82 -5.30
CA ILE A 113 16.41 5.51 -5.30
C ILE A 113 17.12 5.38 -3.94
N ILE A 114 16.40 5.60 -2.83
CA ILE A 114 16.97 5.44 -1.47
C ILE A 114 17.49 4.01 -1.28
N SER A 115 16.75 3.00 -1.74
CA SER A 115 17.19 1.60 -1.60
C SER A 115 18.44 1.28 -2.43
N ILE A 116 18.59 1.86 -3.61
CA ILE A 116 19.79 1.72 -4.45
C ILE A 116 20.99 2.40 -3.79
N LEU A 117 20.79 3.62 -3.27
CA LEU A 117 21.83 4.37 -2.55
C LEU A 117 22.28 3.66 -1.27
N ALA A 118 21.35 3.04 -0.53
CA ALA A 118 21.67 2.25 0.65
C ALA A 118 22.53 1.02 0.30
N LYS A 119 22.20 0.29 -0.77
CA LYS A 119 23.01 -0.86 -1.22
C LYS A 119 24.43 -0.45 -1.63
N ARG A 120 24.58 0.63 -2.41
CA ARG A 120 25.90 1.15 -2.80
C ARG A 120 26.74 1.58 -1.60
N LYS A 121 26.10 2.10 -0.55
CA LYS A 121 26.80 2.44 0.69
C LYS A 121 27.33 1.18 1.37
N ASP A 122 26.54 0.12 1.46
CA ASP A 122 26.97 -1.13 2.09
C ASP A 122 28.11 -1.79 1.29
N GLU A 123 28.07 -1.73 -0.04
CA GLU A 123 29.15 -2.21 -0.93
C GLU A 123 30.45 -1.42 -0.73
N ASN A 124 30.39 -0.09 -0.72
CA ASN A 124 31.57 0.76 -0.51
C ASN A 124 32.19 0.62 0.90
N ASN A 125 31.39 0.26 1.91
CA ASN A 125 31.86 0.09 3.28
C ASN A 125 32.39 -1.35 3.54
N GLY A 126 32.01 -2.32 2.70
CA GLY A 126 32.53 -3.69 2.73
C GLY A 126 33.93 -3.84 2.15
N ASP A 127 34.34 -2.95 1.25
CA ASP A 127 35.66 -2.99 0.59
C ASP A 127 36.80 -2.38 1.45
N VAL A 128 36.48 -1.82 2.62
CA VAL A 128 37.46 -1.27 3.57
C VAL A 128 38.05 -2.36 4.50
N ILE A 129 37.58 -3.61 4.38
CA ILE A 129 38.11 -4.76 5.13
C ILE A 129 38.67 -5.81 4.16
N MET A 130 39.77 -5.50 3.48
CA MET A 130 40.74 -6.49 3.00
C MET A 130 42.17 -5.94 3.10
#